data_AF-A0A0C3H0C1-F1
#
_entry.id   AF-A0A0C3H0C1-F1
#
_cell.length_a   1.000
_cell.length_b   1.000
_cell.length_c   1.000
_cell.angle_alpha   90.00
_cell.angle_beta   90.00
_cell.angle_gamma   90.00
#
_symmetry.space_group_name_H-M   'P 1'
#
loop_
_entity.id
_entity.type
_entity.pdbx_description
1 polymer ?
#
loop_
_entity_poly.entity_id
_entity_poly.type
_entity_poly.pdbx_seq_one_letter_code
_entity_poly.pdbx_strand_id
1 'polypeptide(L)'
;MDLVSSIRKSGSRGGVNFSWEDVTTSQHRENYLGHSLMAPVGRWQKNRDLNWYAKADGKGEAGDETAEEKMARERKEEIKRIKEAEEDALARALGLP
;
A
#
# COMPACT_ATOMS: atom_id res chain seq x y z
N MET A 1 31.27 24.80 -8.35
CA MET A 1 29.81 24.99 -8.25
C MET A 1 29.22 23.64 -7.91
N ASP A 2 28.97 23.38 -6.62
CA ASP A 2 28.49 22.09 -6.14
C ASP A 2 26.95 22.06 -6.25
N LEU A 3 26.42 21.08 -6.99
CA LEU A 3 25.02 20.99 -7.42
C LEU A 3 24.24 19.92 -6.66
N VAL A 4 24.56 19.71 -5.39
CA VAL A 4 23.88 18.72 -4.54
C VAL A 4 23.20 19.43 -3.35
N SER A 5 22.15 20.18 -3.67
CA SER A 5 21.14 20.62 -2.69
C SER A 5 20.13 19.49 -2.43
N SER A 6 20.63 18.31 -2.04
CA SER A 6 19.83 17.11 -1.78
C SER A 6 19.42 16.97 -0.31
N ILE A 7 18.89 18.02 0.30
CA ILE A 7 17.92 17.84 1.38
C ILE A 7 16.80 18.82 1.07
N ARG A 8 15.67 18.30 0.59
CA ARG A 8 14.39 19.01 0.62
C ARG A 8 14.19 19.49 2.06
N LYS A 9 14.38 20.80 2.28
CA LYS A 9 14.05 21.46 3.55
C LYS A 9 12.54 21.43 3.68
N SER A 10 11.99 20.31 4.18
CA SER A 10 10.61 20.22 4.65
C SER A 10 10.52 20.97 5.98
N GLY A 11 10.68 22.28 5.90
CA GLY A 11 10.80 23.13 7.06
C GLY A 11 10.13 24.46 6.76
N SER A 12 8.88 24.54 7.20
CA SER A 12 8.28 25.78 7.69
C SER A 12 8.19 26.93 6.68
N ARG A 13 7.12 26.94 5.87
CA ARG A 13 6.61 28.17 5.24
C ARG A 13 5.82 28.99 6.28
N GLY A 14 6.48 29.40 7.37
CA GLY A 14 5.93 30.28 8.39
C GLY A 14 5.67 29.62 9.75
N GLY A 15 6.70 29.58 10.60
CA GLY A 15 6.60 29.73 12.06
C GLY A 15 5.88 28.70 12.93
N VAL A 16 5.17 27.71 12.38
CA VAL A 16 4.45 26.71 13.17
C VAL A 16 4.84 25.29 12.78
N ASN A 17 5.15 24.48 13.80
CA ASN A 17 5.32 23.04 13.65
C ASN A 17 3.94 22.43 13.44
N PHE A 18 3.74 21.78 12.29
CA PHE A 18 2.51 21.08 11.97
C PHE A 18 2.72 19.58 12.21
N SER A 19 1.85 18.97 13.01
CA SER A 19 1.80 17.53 13.22
C SER A 19 0.39 17.01 12.93
N TRP A 20 0.30 15.88 12.23
CA TRP A 20 -0.97 15.19 12.01
C TRP A 20 -1.54 14.61 13.32
N GLU A 21 -0.68 14.28 14.29
CA GLU A 21 -1.11 13.82 15.61
C GLU A 21 -1.92 14.90 16.34
N ASP A 22 -1.49 16.16 16.26
CA ASP A 22 -2.22 17.30 16.84
C ASP A 22 -3.57 17.51 16.13
N VAL A 23 -3.63 17.27 14.82
CA VAL A 23 -4.89 17.33 14.06
C VAL A 23 -5.86 16.25 14.52
N THR A 24 -5.41 15.04 14.88
CA THR A 24 -6.31 13.97 15.36
C THR A 24 -7.07 14.35 16.63
N THR A 25 -6.44 15.12 17.52
CA THR A 25 -7.00 15.52 18.82
C THR A 25 -7.69 16.90 18.78
N SER A 26 -7.55 17.64 17.68
CA SER A 26 -8.15 18.96 17.50
C SER A 26 -9.68 18.93 17.44
N GLN A 27 -10.33 19.90 18.08
CA GLN A 27 -11.79 20.11 17.98
C GLN A 27 -12.21 20.44 16.54
N HIS A 28 -11.34 21.10 15.79
CA HIS A 28 -11.61 21.56 14.42
C HIS A 28 -10.88 20.71 13.37
N ARG A 29 -10.59 19.44 13.66
CA ARG A 29 -9.85 18.53 12.77
C ARG A 29 -10.39 18.47 11.33
N GLU A 30 -11.70 18.64 11.17
CA GLU A 30 -12.39 18.63 9.88
C GLU A 30 -12.06 19.83 8.97
N ASN A 31 -11.55 20.92 9.55
CA ASN A 31 -11.12 22.10 8.81
C ASN A 31 -9.72 21.94 8.21
N TYR A 32 -8.99 20.87 8.55
CA TYR A 32 -7.67 20.59 8.00
C TYR A 32 -7.80 19.84 6.67
N LEU A 33 -7.14 20.36 5.63
CA LEU A 33 -7.08 19.70 4.33
C LEU A 33 -6.37 18.35 4.47
N GLY A 34 -7.03 17.27 4.07
CA GLY A 34 -6.47 15.91 4.13
C GLY A 34 -6.69 15.19 5.46
N HIS A 35 -7.49 15.73 6.40
CA HIS A 35 -7.74 15.08 7.69
C HIS A 35 -8.33 13.67 7.54
N SER A 36 -9.16 13.44 6.52
CA SER A 36 -9.84 12.16 6.29
C SER A 36 -8.87 11.01 6.00
N LEU A 37 -7.71 11.32 5.43
CA LEU A 37 -6.66 10.35 5.08
C LEU A 37 -5.53 10.32 6.12
N MET A 38 -5.09 11.50 6.59
CA MET A 38 -3.86 11.64 7.37
C MET A 38 -4.08 11.76 8.89
N ALA A 39 -5.28 12.16 9.33
CA ALA A 39 -5.69 12.14 10.73
C ALA A 39 -7.03 11.38 10.91
N PRO A 40 -7.09 10.11 10.47
CA PRO A 40 -8.28 9.30 10.62
C PRO A 40 -8.57 9.02 12.10
N VAL A 41 -9.74 9.45 12.61
CA VAL A 41 -10.24 9.06 13.95
C VAL A 41 -11.55 8.26 13.93
N GLY A 42 -11.69 7.35 14.90
CA GLY A 42 -12.92 6.59 15.17
C GLY A 42 -12.89 5.14 14.69
N ARG A 43 -13.86 4.35 15.16
CA ARG A 43 -13.89 2.88 14.91
C ARG A 43 -14.16 2.50 13.46
N TRP A 44 -14.79 3.39 12.69
CA TRP A 44 -15.16 3.16 11.28
C TRP A 44 -13.96 2.99 10.34
N GLN A 45 -12.75 3.37 10.77
CA GLN A 45 -11.52 3.18 10.01
C GLN A 45 -10.82 1.85 10.30
N LYS A 46 -11.17 1.20 11.41
CA LYS A 46 -10.56 -0.07 11.78
C LYS A 46 -10.84 -1.09 10.68
N ASN A 47 -9.78 -1.70 10.15
CA ASN A 47 -9.81 -2.66 9.04
C ASN A 47 -10.27 -2.10 7.68
N ARG A 48 -10.17 -0.78 7.45
CA ARG A 48 -10.49 -0.19 6.14
C ARG A 48 -9.28 0.51 5.54
N ASP A 49 -8.94 0.14 4.32
CA ASP A 49 -7.86 0.79 3.57
C ASP A 49 -8.37 2.07 2.90
N LEU A 50 -8.00 3.22 3.43
CA LEU A 50 -8.36 4.53 2.88
C LEU A 50 -7.66 4.84 1.54
N ASN A 51 -6.50 4.22 1.28
CA ASN A 51 -5.70 4.43 0.08
C ASN A 51 -5.95 3.35 -0.99
N TRP A 52 -7.02 2.56 -0.86
CA TRP A 52 -7.33 1.46 -1.78
C TRP A 52 -7.36 1.89 -3.25
N TYR A 53 -7.88 3.08 -3.54
CA TYR A 53 -7.95 3.64 -4.89
C TYR A 53 -6.56 3.88 -5.50
N ALA A 54 -5.60 4.32 -4.69
CA ALA A 54 -4.24 4.59 -5.15
C ALA A 54 -3.40 3.30 -5.32
N LYS A 55 -3.86 2.17 -4.79
CA LYS A 55 -3.19 0.86 -4.94
C LYS A 55 -3.63 0.11 -6.20
N ALA A 56 -4.73 0.52 -6.83
CA ALA A 56 -5.20 -0.08 -8.08
C ALA A 56 -4.27 0.21 -9.26
N ASP A 57 -3.58 1.36 -9.24
CA ASP A 57 -2.57 1.71 -10.23
C ASP A 57 -1.18 1.31 -9.70
N GLY A 58 -0.78 0.07 -9.98
CA GLY A 58 0.52 -0.53 -9.63
C GLY A 58 1.75 0.13 -10.26
N LYS A 59 1.89 1.46 -10.18
CA LYS A 59 3.10 2.23 -10.51
C LYS A 59 3.96 2.42 -9.27
N GLY A 60 4.51 1.32 -8.78
CA GLY A 60 5.54 1.33 -7.75
C GLY A 60 6.28 0.00 -7.77
N GLU A 61 7.54 0.04 -8.19
CA GLU A 61 8.58 -0.95 -7.86
C GLU A 61 8.66 -2.27 -8.66
N ALA A 62 8.09 -2.36 -9.86
CA ALA A 62 8.59 -3.32 -10.86
C ALA A 62 8.28 -2.77 -12.25
N GLY A 63 9.32 -2.66 -13.09
CA GLY A 63 9.27 -2.07 -14.42
C GLY A 63 8.15 -2.62 -15.29
N ASP A 64 7.58 -1.72 -16.10
CA ASP A 64 6.86 -2.00 -17.35
C ASP A 64 5.84 -3.15 -17.37
N GLU A 65 5.24 -3.50 -16.24
CA GLU A 65 4.10 -4.43 -16.17
C GLU A 65 2.85 -3.68 -15.75
N THR A 66 1.82 -3.80 -16.57
CA THR A 66 0.48 -3.31 -16.27
C THR A 66 -0.08 -4.02 -15.03
N ALA A 67 -0.99 -3.36 -14.30
CA ALA A 67 -1.63 -3.94 -13.12
C ALA A 67 -2.35 -5.28 -13.43
N GLU A 68 -2.86 -5.41 -14.67
CA GLU A 68 -3.49 -6.62 -15.18
C GLU A 68 -2.49 -7.77 -15.37
N GLU A 69 -1.27 -7.48 -15.84
CA GLU A 69 -0.21 -8.49 -16.01
C GLU A 69 0.32 -9.01 -14.68
N LYS A 70 0.47 -8.13 -13.68
CA LYS A 70 0.86 -8.53 -12.31
C LYS A 70 -0.19 -9.44 -11.68
N MET A 71 -1.47 -9.06 -11.75
CA MET A 71 -2.57 -9.87 -11.24
C MET A 71 -2.67 -11.21 -11.98
N ALA A 72 -2.46 -11.22 -13.31
CA ALA A 72 -2.46 -12.44 -14.10
C ALA A 72 -1.28 -13.37 -13.74
N ARG A 73 -0.10 -12.82 -13.43
CA ARG A 73 1.06 -13.59 -12.95
C ARG A 73 0.80 -14.19 -11.58
N GLU A 74 0.38 -13.37 -10.61
CA GLU A 74 0.06 -13.83 -9.25
C GLU A 74 -0.98 -14.94 -9.27
N ARG A 75 -2.06 -14.77 -10.05
CA ARG A 75 -3.09 -15.80 -10.22
C ARG A 75 -2.54 -17.08 -10.87
N LYS A 76 -1.63 -16.97 -11.85
CA LYS A 76 -0.98 -18.15 -12.47
C LYS A 76 -0.09 -18.88 -11.47
N GLU A 77 0.66 -18.15 -10.63
CA GLU A 77 1.51 -18.72 -9.59
C GLU A 77 0.68 -19.42 -8.50
N GLU A 78 -0.44 -18.83 -8.09
CA GLU A 78 -1.39 -19.46 -7.16
C GLU A 78 -1.95 -20.77 -7.74
N ILE A 79 -2.40 -20.74 -9.00
CA ILE A 79 -2.90 -21.94 -9.68
C ILE A 79 -1.80 -23.00 -9.80
N LYS A 80 -0.56 -22.59 -10.09
CA LYS A 80 0.58 -23.52 -10.19
C LYS A 80 0.85 -24.20 -8.86
N ARG A 81 0.85 -23.44 -7.75
CA ARG A 81 1.04 -23.97 -6.40
C ARG A 81 -0.07 -24.95 -6.01
N ILE A 82 -1.32 -24.66 -6.38
CA ILE A 82 -2.45 -25.57 -6.14
C ILE A 82 -2.27 -26.86 -6.94
N LYS A 83 -1.94 -26.76 -8.23
CA LYS A 83 -1.71 -27.91 -9.10
C LYS A 83 -0.56 -28.80 -8.63
N GLU A 84 0.56 -28.20 -8.21
CA GLU A 84 1.68 -28.95 -7.64
C GLU A 84 1.26 -29.71 -6.37
N ALA A 85 0.47 -29.08 -5.49
CA ALA A 85 -0.05 -29.75 -4.30
C ALA A 85 -1.05 -30.88 -4.62
N GLU A 86 -1.85 -30.73 -5.69
CA GLU A 86 -2.75 -31.77 -6.19
C GLU A 86 -1.98 -32.93 -6.83
N GLU A 87 -0.94 -32.65 -7.62
CA GLU A 87 -0.06 -33.64 -8.23
C GLU A 87 0.69 -34.44 -7.16
N ASP A 88 1.23 -33.80 -6.13
CA ASP A 88 1.87 -34.46 -4.98
C ASP A 88 0.88 -35.37 -4.23
N ALA A 89 -0.37 -34.92 -4.06
CA ALA A 89 -1.40 -35.72 -3.41
C ALA A 89 -1.78 -36.95 -4.25
N LEU A 90 -1.87 -36.78 -5.58
CA LEU A 90 -2.15 -37.87 -6.52
C LEU A 90 -0.99 -38.87 -6.62
N ALA A 91 0.26 -38.39 -6.65
CA ALA A 91 1.45 -39.24 -6.66
C ALA A 91 1.50 -40.14 -5.41
N ARG A 92 1.25 -39.54 -4.23
CA ARG A 92 1.14 -40.30 -2.97
C ARG A 92 0.00 -41.33 -3.00
N ALA A 93 -1.16 -40.98 -3.56
CA ALA A 93 -2.29 -41.89 -3.67
C ALA A 93 -2.04 -43.05 -4.65
N LEU A 94 -1.26 -42.81 -5.71
CA LEU A 94 -0.88 -43.79 -6.72
C LEU A 94 0.39 -44.58 -6.37
N GLY A 95 1.02 -44.31 -5.22
CA GLY A 95 2.21 -45.03 -4.74
C GLY A 95 3.48 -44.73 -5.54
N LEU A 96 3.50 -43.61 -6.26
CA LEU A 96 4.69 -43.06 -6.92
C LEU A 96 5.44 -42.17 -5.92
N PRO A 97 6.78 -42.13 -5.93
CA PRO A 97 7.57 -41.36 -4.98
C PRO A 97 7.29 -39.85 -5.06
#